data_AF-A0AA89QCU9-F1
#
_entry.id   AF-A0AA89QCU9-F1
#
_cell.length_a   1.000
_cell.length_b   1.000
_cell.length_c   1.000
_cell.angle_alpha   90.00
_cell.angle_beta   90.00
_cell.angle_gamma   90.00
#
_symmetry.space_group_name_H-M   'P 1'
#
loop_
_entity.id
_entity.type
_entity.pdbx_description
1 polymer ?
#
loop_
_entity_poly.entity_id
_entity_poly.type
_entity_poly.pdbx_seq_one_letter_code
_entity_poly.pdbx_strand_id
1 'polypeptide(L)'
;MYRAASTEGTRDRYAGAIDAATAKGFKVILSYWEGDGEDRNNDGKPDGPGWNGKVVDADVFKSMWNAVADRYASNGLVCFEPFSEPHGHSATEWADIAAKWIADHPSVPRNRILVSGPGYNDCVTSVCADSRLDGTYLSLHHYAFSKPARTYREWVTDFKSKVGTCAKRTILDEFGAPMGGAGADAGKDYNDANSTDNFVGYLRADTDTVRELGMGAVYWPAIGGKYQEYPDHDYYSLFDLEGRGANLTLGIRNISGIDAVKRAWGADPGSHTSILRNADGNGCLDVPYVSHDNVQVQVYDQCSGGANQQWTLTPSGQLTVYGGTKCLDAYREGTSNATEVGTYDCSGQNNQKWMFYSDGTIRSVQSGLCLDKDLATSKVQLWSCWGGDNQKWKTS
;
A
#
# COMPACT_ATOMS: atom_id res chain seq x y z
N MET A 1 -8.98 0.03 -8.17
CA MET A 1 -9.70 -0.19 -9.43
C MET A 1 -10.80 -1.23 -9.21
N TYR A 2 -11.88 -1.18 -9.98
CA TYR A 2 -12.92 -2.22 -9.99
C TYR A 2 -13.04 -2.83 -11.38
N ARG A 3 -13.16 -4.16 -11.46
CA ARG A 3 -13.31 -4.92 -12.70
C ARG A 3 -14.72 -4.71 -13.26
N ALA A 4 -14.85 -4.09 -14.44
CA ALA A 4 -16.15 -4.00 -15.11
C ALA A 4 -16.49 -5.33 -15.80
N ALA A 5 -17.37 -6.14 -15.21
CA ALA A 5 -17.77 -7.43 -15.75
C ALA A 5 -19.00 -7.35 -16.69
N SER A 6 -19.06 -8.27 -17.66
CA SER A 6 -19.90 -8.24 -18.85
C SER A 6 -21.32 -8.79 -18.69
N THR A 7 -21.75 -9.22 -17.49
CA THR A 7 -23.06 -9.88 -17.29
C THR A 7 -23.92 -9.17 -16.24
N GLU A 8 -25.24 -9.15 -16.45
CA GLU A 8 -26.21 -8.44 -15.59
C GLU A 8 -26.06 -8.76 -14.08
N GLY A 9 -25.66 -9.98 -13.71
CA GLY A 9 -25.49 -10.40 -12.31
C GLY A 9 -24.19 -9.94 -11.61
N THR A 10 -23.21 -9.40 -12.35
CA THR A 10 -21.94 -8.89 -11.78
C THR A 10 -21.92 -7.36 -11.68
N ARG A 11 -22.75 -6.65 -12.46
CA ARG A 11 -22.92 -5.19 -12.41
C ARG A 11 -23.31 -4.69 -11.01
N ASP A 12 -24.12 -5.46 -10.28
CA ASP A 12 -24.57 -5.11 -8.92
C ASP A 12 -23.50 -5.30 -7.84
N ARG A 13 -22.47 -6.14 -8.08
CA ARG A 13 -21.48 -6.47 -7.04
C ARG A 13 -20.50 -5.33 -6.77
N TYR A 14 -20.16 -4.54 -7.78
CA TYR A 14 -19.24 -3.41 -7.63
C TYR A 14 -19.95 -2.09 -7.33
N ALA A 15 -21.22 -1.95 -7.72
CA ALA A 15 -21.97 -0.72 -7.51
C ALA A 15 -22.00 -0.29 -6.05
N GLY A 16 -22.26 -1.22 -5.11
CA GLY A 16 -22.26 -0.91 -3.69
C GLY A 16 -20.93 -0.35 -3.16
N ALA A 17 -19.80 -0.84 -3.68
CA ALA A 17 -18.48 -0.37 -3.27
C ALA A 17 -18.13 1.00 -3.88
N ILE A 18 -18.52 1.24 -5.15
CA ILE A 18 -18.37 2.53 -5.83
C ILE A 18 -19.24 3.60 -5.16
N ASP A 19 -20.51 3.28 -4.90
CA ASP A 19 -21.47 4.18 -4.27
C ASP A 19 -21.04 4.51 -2.83
N ALA A 20 -20.60 3.52 -2.05
CA ALA A 20 -20.08 3.73 -0.69
C ALA A 20 -18.80 4.60 -0.68
N ALA A 21 -17.89 4.38 -1.63
CA ALA A 21 -16.66 5.18 -1.73
C ALA A 21 -16.96 6.64 -2.10
N THR A 22 -17.78 6.86 -3.13
CA THR A 22 -18.14 8.23 -3.56
C THR A 22 -19.00 8.95 -2.52
N ALA A 23 -19.88 8.27 -1.79
CA ALA A 23 -20.63 8.84 -0.66
C ALA A 23 -19.71 9.29 0.49
N LYS A 24 -18.53 8.68 0.64
CA LYS A 24 -17.47 9.10 1.57
C LYS A 24 -16.52 10.14 0.98
N GLY A 25 -16.78 10.63 -0.23
CA GLY A 25 -15.99 11.66 -0.91
C GLY A 25 -14.74 11.16 -1.63
N PHE A 26 -14.55 9.84 -1.75
CA PHE A 26 -13.42 9.29 -2.50
C PHE A 26 -13.64 9.42 -4.01
N LYS A 27 -12.58 9.76 -4.74
CA LYS A 27 -12.54 9.55 -6.18
C LYS A 27 -12.36 8.07 -6.49
N VAL A 28 -13.05 7.58 -7.52
CA VAL A 28 -13.03 6.16 -7.93
C VAL A 28 -12.65 6.06 -9.40
N ILE A 29 -11.63 5.25 -9.71
CA ILE A 29 -11.28 4.90 -11.10
C ILE A 29 -11.95 3.56 -11.42
N LEU A 30 -12.84 3.59 -12.41
CA LEU A 30 -13.44 2.40 -13.02
C LEU A 30 -12.62 2.01 -14.23
N SER A 31 -12.20 0.75 -14.29
CA SER A 31 -11.33 0.28 -15.35
C SER A 31 -11.85 -1.02 -15.95
N TYR A 32 -11.71 -1.16 -17.26
CA TYR A 32 -11.88 -2.45 -17.90
C TYR A 32 -10.57 -3.21 -17.80
N TRP A 33 -10.57 -4.29 -17.02
CA TRP A 33 -9.57 -5.32 -17.14
C TRP A 33 -10.11 -6.38 -18.10
N GLU A 34 -9.25 -6.99 -18.91
CA GLU A 34 -9.70 -8.05 -19.80
C GLU A 34 -10.57 -9.11 -19.08
N GLY A 35 -11.72 -9.38 -19.69
CA GLY A 35 -12.76 -10.24 -19.16
C GLY A 35 -12.72 -11.61 -19.81
N ASP A 36 -12.55 -12.64 -18.96
CA ASP A 36 -12.89 -14.05 -19.14
C ASP A 36 -12.74 -14.61 -20.57
N GLY A 37 -11.53 -14.57 -21.11
CA GLY A 37 -11.08 -15.78 -21.79
C GLY A 37 -10.97 -16.84 -20.70
N GLU A 38 -12.02 -17.64 -20.51
CA GLU A 38 -12.18 -18.65 -19.45
C GLU A 38 -10.86 -19.00 -18.75
N ASP A 39 -10.79 -18.74 -17.45
CA ASP A 39 -9.98 -19.59 -16.59
C ASP A 39 -10.57 -21.01 -16.68
N ARG A 40 -10.25 -21.74 -17.76
CA ARG A 40 -10.74 -23.10 -18.02
C ARG A 40 -10.31 -24.07 -16.93
N ASN A 41 -9.37 -23.65 -16.08
CA ASN A 41 -8.79 -24.46 -15.02
C ASN A 41 -9.32 -24.06 -13.64
N ASN A 42 -10.03 -22.93 -13.52
CA ASN A 42 -10.52 -22.36 -12.27
C ASN A 42 -9.39 -22.23 -11.22
N ASP A 43 -8.16 -21.95 -11.67
CA ASP A 43 -6.96 -21.89 -10.84
C ASP A 43 -6.63 -20.46 -10.38
N GLY A 44 -7.36 -19.46 -10.88
CA GLY A 44 -7.22 -18.06 -10.52
C GLY A 44 -5.89 -17.46 -10.98
N LYS A 45 -5.27 -18.00 -12.03
CA LYS A 45 -4.03 -17.47 -12.60
C LYS A 45 -4.27 -16.73 -13.93
N PRO A 46 -3.56 -15.62 -14.18
CA PRO A 46 -3.70 -14.80 -15.39
C PRO A 46 -2.87 -15.33 -16.60
N ASP A 47 -2.71 -16.64 -16.76
CA ASP A 47 -1.78 -17.26 -17.73
C ASP A 47 -2.46 -18.21 -18.73
N GLY A 48 -3.79 -18.18 -18.84
CA GLY A 48 -4.54 -18.86 -19.91
C GLY A 48 -4.42 -18.17 -21.29
N PRO A 49 -4.58 -18.88 -22.42
CA PRO A 49 -4.47 -18.34 -23.79
C PRO A 49 -5.51 -17.27 -24.18
N GLY A 50 -6.36 -16.84 -23.24
CA GLY A 50 -7.37 -15.80 -23.41
C GLY A 50 -6.97 -14.41 -22.89
N TRP A 51 -5.86 -14.29 -22.16
CA TRP A 51 -5.34 -13.03 -21.61
C TRP A 51 -4.34 -12.42 -22.60
N ASN A 52 -4.85 -11.69 -23.59
CA ASN A 52 -4.08 -11.21 -24.72
C ASN A 52 -4.04 -9.68 -24.81
N GLY A 53 -4.59 -8.97 -23.83
CA GLY A 53 -4.57 -7.51 -23.76
C GLY A 53 -5.39 -6.85 -24.85
N LYS A 54 -6.46 -7.53 -25.33
CA LYS A 54 -7.37 -7.01 -26.36
C LYS A 54 -8.82 -6.97 -25.88
N VAL A 55 -9.59 -6.10 -26.52
CA VAL A 55 -11.05 -6.15 -26.43
C VAL A 55 -11.54 -7.47 -27.06
N VAL A 56 -12.12 -8.35 -26.23
CA VAL A 56 -12.60 -9.67 -26.64
C VAL A 56 -13.76 -9.56 -27.64
N ASP A 57 -14.74 -8.70 -27.33
CA ASP A 57 -15.90 -8.41 -28.17
C ASP A 57 -16.21 -6.91 -28.10
N ALA A 58 -16.15 -6.24 -29.26
CA ALA A 58 -16.30 -4.80 -29.36
C ALA A 58 -17.72 -4.31 -29.02
N ASP A 59 -18.76 -5.09 -29.34
CA ASP A 59 -20.15 -4.73 -29.08
C ASP A 59 -20.49 -4.92 -27.60
N VAL A 60 -19.95 -5.97 -26.97
CA VAL A 60 -20.05 -6.19 -25.52
C VAL A 60 -19.30 -5.09 -24.76
N PHE A 61 -18.07 -4.78 -25.17
CA PHE A 61 -17.27 -3.70 -24.57
C PHE A 61 -17.98 -2.35 -24.64
N LYS A 62 -18.53 -2.01 -25.81
CA LYS A 62 -19.32 -0.78 -25.99
C LYS A 62 -20.58 -0.78 -25.12
N SER A 63 -21.33 -1.87 -25.11
CA SER A 63 -22.57 -1.98 -24.33
C SER A 63 -22.33 -1.90 -22.83
N MET A 64 -21.21 -2.45 -22.36
CA MET A 64 -20.77 -2.34 -20.97
C MET A 64 -20.41 -0.89 -20.62
N TRP A 65 -19.56 -0.23 -21.40
CA TRP A 65 -19.15 1.14 -21.11
C TRP A 65 -20.29 2.14 -21.21
N ASN A 66 -21.23 1.97 -22.14
CA ASN A 66 -22.46 2.77 -22.19
C ASN A 66 -23.22 2.67 -20.87
N ALA A 67 -23.43 1.44 -20.35
CA ALA A 67 -24.15 1.24 -19.09
C ALA A 67 -23.41 1.85 -17.88
N VAL A 68 -22.07 1.75 -17.84
CA VAL A 68 -21.26 2.34 -16.77
C VAL A 68 -21.29 3.87 -16.84
N ALA A 69 -21.16 4.44 -18.04
CA ALA A 69 -21.23 5.89 -18.26
C ALA A 69 -22.62 6.45 -17.95
N ASP A 70 -23.70 5.79 -18.39
CA ASP A 70 -25.07 6.21 -18.07
C ASP A 70 -25.32 6.30 -16.56
N ARG A 71 -24.74 5.37 -15.79
CA ARG A 71 -24.87 5.36 -14.33
C ARG A 71 -24.00 6.41 -13.64
N TYR A 72 -22.74 6.55 -14.05
CA TYR A 72 -21.73 7.28 -13.26
C TYR A 72 -21.19 8.56 -13.89
N ALA A 73 -21.50 8.87 -15.15
CA ALA A 73 -20.99 10.08 -15.80
C ALA A 73 -21.46 11.36 -15.10
N SER A 74 -22.61 11.38 -14.43
CA SER A 74 -23.05 12.54 -13.65
C SER A 74 -22.33 12.68 -12.30
N ASN A 75 -21.68 11.62 -11.80
CA ASN A 75 -20.95 11.64 -10.54
C ASN A 75 -19.52 12.19 -10.76
N GLY A 76 -19.27 13.42 -10.32
CA GLY A 76 -17.97 14.10 -10.49
C GLY A 76 -16.78 13.45 -9.77
N LEU A 77 -17.02 12.46 -8.91
CA LEU A 77 -15.97 11.69 -8.24
C LEU A 77 -15.57 10.42 -9.00
N VAL A 78 -16.30 10.03 -10.04
CA VAL A 78 -15.99 8.84 -10.83
C VAL A 78 -15.14 9.22 -12.05
N CYS A 79 -14.01 8.53 -12.18
CA CYS A 79 -13.11 8.57 -13.32
C CYS A 79 -13.17 7.25 -14.09
N PHE A 80 -12.81 7.28 -15.37
CA PHE A 80 -12.97 6.18 -16.32
C PHE A 80 -11.64 5.88 -16.98
N GLU A 81 -11.18 4.65 -16.87
CA GLU A 81 -10.04 4.12 -17.59
C GLU A 81 -10.56 3.10 -18.62
N PRO A 82 -10.56 3.43 -19.93
CA PRO A 82 -11.25 2.61 -20.93
C PRO A 82 -10.76 1.16 -21.01
N PHE A 83 -9.49 0.91 -20.73
CA PHE A 83 -8.88 -0.42 -20.79
C PHE A 83 -7.53 -0.41 -20.04
N SER A 84 -7.36 -1.22 -19.01
CA SER A 84 -6.08 -1.42 -18.32
C SER A 84 -5.21 -2.47 -19.04
N GLU A 85 -3.91 -2.20 -19.13
CA GLU A 85 -2.91 -3.07 -19.76
C GLU A 85 -3.26 -3.54 -21.20
N PRO A 86 -3.38 -2.62 -22.18
CA PRO A 86 -3.71 -2.95 -23.57
C PRO A 86 -2.52 -3.58 -24.34
N HIS A 87 -1.86 -4.58 -23.75
CA HIS A 87 -0.61 -5.17 -24.26
C HIS A 87 -0.77 -5.97 -25.55
N GLY A 88 -2.01 -6.27 -25.95
CA GLY A 88 -2.34 -6.91 -27.22
C GLY A 88 -2.35 -5.96 -28.41
N HIS A 89 -2.33 -4.65 -28.18
CA HIS A 89 -2.40 -3.62 -29.20
C HIS A 89 -1.04 -2.95 -29.41
N SER A 90 -0.72 -2.59 -30.65
CA SER A 90 0.35 -1.62 -30.90
C SER A 90 -0.05 -0.25 -30.29
N ALA A 91 0.94 0.61 -30.06
CA ALA A 91 0.67 1.94 -29.50
C ALA A 91 -0.32 2.77 -30.33
N THR A 92 -0.27 2.66 -31.66
CA THR A 92 -1.19 3.35 -32.56
C THR A 92 -2.60 2.78 -32.48
N GLU A 93 -2.75 1.45 -32.52
CA GLU A 93 -4.06 0.80 -32.42
C GLU A 93 -4.73 1.12 -31.07
N TRP A 94 -3.95 1.13 -29.99
CA TRP A 94 -4.46 1.51 -28.69
C TRP A 94 -4.93 2.98 -28.66
N ALA A 95 -4.13 3.91 -29.19
CA ALA A 95 -4.53 5.32 -29.26
C ALA A 95 -5.81 5.52 -30.09
N ASP A 96 -6.00 4.74 -31.17
CA ASP A 96 -7.22 4.76 -31.98
C ASP A 96 -8.44 4.27 -31.19
N ILE A 97 -8.30 3.19 -30.41
CA ILE A 97 -9.35 2.65 -29.55
C ILE A 97 -9.72 3.66 -28.45
N ALA A 98 -8.73 4.23 -27.76
CA ALA A 98 -8.94 5.23 -26.71
C ALA A 98 -9.62 6.50 -27.26
N ALA A 99 -9.14 7.02 -28.41
CA ALA A 99 -9.75 8.17 -29.06
C ALA A 99 -11.21 7.90 -29.48
N LYS A 100 -11.48 6.70 -30.00
CA LYS A 100 -12.85 6.27 -30.31
C LYS A 100 -13.72 6.19 -29.07
N TRP A 101 -13.24 5.62 -27.98
CA TRP A 101 -13.97 5.56 -26.72
C TRP A 101 -14.35 6.96 -26.22
N ILE A 102 -13.42 7.90 -26.27
CA ILE A 102 -13.67 9.30 -25.88
C ILE A 102 -14.75 9.94 -26.76
N ALA A 103 -14.71 9.69 -28.08
CA ALA A 103 -15.72 10.21 -29.01
C ALA A 103 -17.11 9.61 -28.80
N ASP A 104 -17.17 8.33 -28.42
CA ASP A 104 -18.43 7.61 -28.18
C ASP A 104 -19.08 8.00 -26.84
N HIS A 105 -18.34 8.60 -25.89
CA HIS A 105 -18.82 8.97 -24.54
C HIS A 105 -18.70 10.48 -24.25
N PRO A 106 -19.36 11.37 -25.01
CA PRO A 106 -19.22 12.83 -24.87
C PRO A 106 -19.75 13.39 -23.52
N SER A 107 -20.55 12.61 -22.79
CA SER A 107 -21.04 12.96 -21.45
C SER A 107 -19.95 12.86 -20.36
N VAL A 108 -18.84 12.17 -20.64
CA VAL A 108 -17.70 12.06 -19.73
C VAL A 108 -16.70 13.18 -20.05
N PRO A 109 -16.50 14.15 -19.14
CA PRO A 109 -15.46 15.18 -19.28
C PRO A 109 -14.08 14.55 -19.41
N ARG A 110 -13.28 15.06 -20.35
CA ARG A 110 -11.95 14.52 -20.66
C ARG A 110 -11.04 14.46 -19.44
N ASN A 111 -11.13 15.43 -18.54
CA ASN A 111 -10.39 15.45 -17.27
C ASN A 111 -10.90 14.45 -16.20
N ARG A 112 -11.73 13.49 -16.59
CA ARG A 112 -12.09 12.31 -15.79
C ARG A 112 -11.82 11.00 -16.54
N ILE A 113 -11.14 11.07 -17.68
CA ILE A 113 -10.72 9.92 -18.48
C ILE A 113 -9.23 9.71 -18.24
N LEU A 114 -8.84 8.50 -17.89
CA LEU A 114 -7.46 8.06 -17.75
C LEU A 114 -7.15 7.14 -18.94
N VAL A 115 -6.23 7.55 -19.81
CA VAL A 115 -5.77 6.71 -20.93
C VAL A 115 -4.51 6.01 -20.53
N SER A 116 -4.56 4.68 -20.45
CA SER A 116 -3.42 3.85 -20.11
C SER A 116 -2.29 4.00 -21.12
N GLY A 117 -1.05 3.85 -20.67
CA GLY A 117 0.07 3.57 -21.55
C GLY A 117 -0.18 2.29 -22.37
N PRO A 118 0.36 2.17 -23.60
CA PRO A 118 0.38 0.90 -24.31
C PRO A 118 1.17 -0.19 -23.55
N GLY A 119 1.07 -1.43 -24.02
CA GLY A 119 1.76 -2.54 -23.35
C GLY A 119 1.06 -2.89 -22.04
N TYR A 120 1.85 -3.27 -21.04
CA TYR A 120 1.36 -3.51 -19.67
C TYR A 120 1.17 -2.20 -18.90
N ASN A 121 0.67 -1.17 -19.58
CA ASN A 121 0.51 0.17 -19.04
C ASN A 121 1.82 0.78 -18.48
N ASP A 122 2.99 0.40 -19.01
CA ASP A 122 4.28 0.67 -18.38
C ASP A 122 5.03 1.90 -18.95
N CYS A 123 4.43 2.61 -19.91
CA CYS A 123 5.01 3.78 -20.56
C CYS A 123 3.93 4.65 -21.20
N VAL A 124 3.90 5.96 -20.89
CA VAL A 124 2.82 6.85 -21.37
C VAL A 124 3.25 7.79 -22.50
N THR A 125 4.52 7.76 -22.90
CA THR A 125 5.10 8.77 -23.80
C THR A 125 4.44 8.84 -25.18
N SER A 126 3.99 7.70 -25.73
CA SER A 126 3.33 7.65 -27.04
C SER A 126 1.90 8.22 -26.99
N VAL A 127 1.08 7.79 -26.03
CA VAL A 127 -0.29 8.31 -25.83
C VAL A 127 -0.28 9.78 -25.40
N CYS A 128 0.77 10.21 -24.71
CA CYS A 128 1.01 11.59 -24.38
C CYS A 128 1.29 12.48 -25.62
N ALA A 129 1.93 11.94 -26.66
CA ALA A 129 2.23 12.67 -27.88
C ALA A 129 1.02 12.78 -28.83
N ASP A 130 -0.03 11.99 -28.62
CA ASP A 130 -1.22 11.99 -29.47
C ASP A 130 -2.21 13.09 -29.06
N SER A 131 -2.29 14.16 -29.87
CA SER A 131 -3.18 15.29 -29.63
C SER A 131 -4.67 14.92 -29.55
N ARG A 132 -5.09 13.78 -30.11
CA ARG A 132 -6.48 13.31 -30.01
C ARG A 132 -6.85 12.94 -28.59
N LEU A 133 -5.86 12.73 -27.71
CA LEU A 133 -6.01 12.37 -26.30
C LEU A 133 -5.81 13.58 -25.37
N ASP A 134 -5.57 14.77 -25.90
CA ASP A 134 -5.38 15.97 -25.07
C ASP A 134 -6.58 16.25 -24.16
N GLY A 135 -6.30 16.79 -22.97
CA GLY A 135 -7.29 17.05 -21.93
C GLY A 135 -7.72 15.82 -21.11
N THR A 136 -7.19 14.63 -21.42
CA THR A 136 -7.31 13.44 -20.57
C THR A 136 -6.14 13.34 -19.59
N TYR A 137 -6.32 12.54 -18.54
CA TYR A 137 -5.21 12.01 -17.75
C TYR A 137 -4.64 10.77 -18.44
N LEU A 138 -3.41 10.42 -18.07
CA LEU A 138 -2.73 9.21 -18.47
C LEU A 138 -2.56 8.32 -17.25
N SER A 139 -2.68 7.02 -17.44
CA SER A 139 -2.45 6.02 -16.39
C SER A 139 -1.12 5.30 -16.66
N LEU A 140 -0.45 4.87 -15.60
CA LEU A 140 0.88 4.26 -15.61
C LEU A 140 0.93 3.20 -14.50
N HIS A 141 1.28 1.98 -14.89
CA HIS A 141 1.73 0.93 -13.99
C HIS A 141 3.26 0.95 -13.90
N HIS A 142 3.78 0.82 -12.69
CA HIS A 142 5.23 0.69 -12.51
C HIS A 142 5.53 -0.29 -11.40
N TYR A 143 6.12 -1.43 -11.75
CA TYR A 143 6.42 -2.53 -10.82
C TYR A 143 7.87 -3.01 -10.92
N ALA A 144 8.38 -3.52 -9.79
CA ALA A 144 9.72 -4.08 -9.72
C ALA A 144 9.81 -5.57 -10.07
N PHE A 145 8.75 -6.36 -9.87
CA PHE A 145 8.83 -7.84 -9.87
C PHE A 145 9.19 -8.49 -11.22
N SER A 146 8.98 -7.79 -12.34
CA SER A 146 9.29 -8.29 -13.69
C SER A 146 10.59 -7.73 -14.27
N LYS A 147 11.35 -6.95 -13.49
CA LYS A 147 12.53 -6.23 -13.97
C LYS A 147 13.79 -6.63 -13.17
N PRO A 148 14.99 -6.51 -13.77
CA PRO A 148 16.24 -6.68 -13.03
C PRO A 148 16.32 -5.74 -11.83
N ALA A 149 17.02 -6.19 -10.78
CA ALA A 149 17.29 -5.37 -9.63
C ALA A 149 18.05 -4.09 -10.03
N ARG A 150 17.65 -2.96 -9.47
CA ARG A 150 18.20 -1.63 -9.74
C ARG A 150 18.52 -0.92 -8.44
N THR A 151 19.48 -0.01 -8.52
CA THR A 151 19.69 1.02 -7.49
C THR A 151 18.55 2.03 -7.49
N TYR A 152 18.40 2.78 -6.39
CA TYR A 152 17.45 3.90 -6.30
C TYR A 152 17.54 4.86 -7.51
N ARG A 153 18.75 5.25 -7.92
CA ARG A 153 18.94 6.21 -9.03
C ARG A 153 18.52 5.63 -10.38
N GLU A 154 18.74 4.35 -10.58
CA GLU A 154 18.30 3.65 -11.79
C GLU A 154 16.77 3.51 -11.83
N TRP A 155 16.12 3.28 -10.69
CA TRP A 155 14.65 3.32 -10.59
C TRP A 155 14.08 4.71 -10.92
N VAL A 156 14.64 5.78 -10.35
CA VAL A 156 14.25 7.17 -10.70
C VAL A 156 14.40 7.42 -12.21
N THR A 157 15.48 6.91 -12.81
CA THR A 157 15.75 7.08 -14.24
C THR A 157 14.73 6.30 -15.10
N ASP A 158 14.45 5.04 -14.72
CA ASP A 158 13.45 4.20 -15.39
C ASP A 158 12.08 4.90 -15.35
N PHE A 159 11.60 5.29 -14.17
CA PHE A 159 10.32 5.96 -13.98
C PHE A 159 10.21 7.23 -14.84
N LYS A 160 11.19 8.13 -14.75
CA LYS A 160 11.20 9.40 -15.53
C LYS A 160 11.20 9.14 -17.03
N SER A 161 11.83 8.05 -17.50
CA SER A 161 11.81 7.68 -18.92
C SER A 161 10.43 7.22 -19.39
N LYS A 162 9.67 6.52 -18.53
CA LYS A 162 8.32 6.03 -18.83
C LYS A 162 7.28 7.16 -18.86
N VAL A 163 7.50 8.22 -18.09
CA VAL A 163 6.62 9.40 -18.02
C VAL A 163 6.98 10.48 -19.05
N GLY A 164 8.28 10.71 -19.29
CA GLY A 164 8.74 11.79 -20.16
C GLY A 164 8.27 13.18 -19.68
N THR A 165 7.78 14.01 -20.60
CA THR A 165 7.30 15.38 -20.29
C THR A 165 5.86 15.42 -19.77
N CYS A 166 5.26 14.25 -19.54
CA CYS A 166 3.82 14.09 -19.39
C CYS A 166 3.36 14.05 -17.93
N ALA A 167 4.28 14.19 -16.98
CA ALA A 167 4.01 14.04 -15.55
C ALA A 167 2.76 14.78 -15.06
N LYS A 168 2.55 16.04 -15.47
CA LYS A 168 1.40 16.85 -15.04
C LYS A 168 0.03 16.27 -15.42
N ARG A 169 -0.01 15.34 -16.38
CA ARG A 169 -1.22 14.62 -16.80
C ARG A 169 -1.17 13.14 -16.47
N THR A 170 -0.15 12.64 -15.79
CA THR A 170 -0.01 11.21 -15.49
C THR A 170 -0.33 10.92 -14.03
N ILE A 171 -1.06 9.83 -13.82
CA ILE A 171 -1.30 9.22 -12.51
C ILE A 171 -0.56 7.88 -12.53
N LEU A 172 0.26 7.63 -11.51
CA LEU A 172 0.80 6.30 -11.23
C LEU A 172 -0.33 5.47 -10.63
N ASP A 173 -1.20 4.92 -11.46
CA ASP A 173 -2.45 4.30 -11.02
C ASP A 173 -2.29 2.85 -10.58
N GLU A 174 -1.12 2.26 -10.79
CA GLU A 174 -0.77 0.99 -10.17
C GLU A 174 0.73 0.87 -9.86
N PHE A 175 1.04 0.70 -8.58
CA PHE A 175 2.37 0.38 -8.08
C PHE A 175 2.25 -0.31 -6.72
N GLY A 176 3.21 -1.15 -6.39
CA GLY A 176 3.13 -1.98 -5.20
C GLY A 176 4.47 -2.63 -4.84
N ALA A 177 4.65 -2.90 -3.57
CA ALA A 177 5.88 -3.49 -3.03
C ALA A 177 5.54 -4.38 -1.84
N PRO A 178 6.41 -5.34 -1.48
CA PRO A 178 6.20 -6.24 -0.34
C PRO A 178 5.88 -5.50 0.98
N MET A 179 4.62 -5.55 1.41
CA MET A 179 4.20 -5.02 2.71
C MET A 179 4.22 -6.09 3.79
N GLY A 180 4.37 -7.37 3.38
CA GLY A 180 4.87 -8.40 4.26
C GLY A 180 5.62 -9.51 3.54
N GLY A 181 5.74 -10.67 4.19
CA GLY A 181 6.43 -11.83 3.61
C GLY A 181 7.29 -12.62 4.61
N ALA A 182 7.83 -13.73 4.14
CA ALA A 182 8.86 -14.52 4.82
C ALA A 182 10.17 -14.43 4.02
N GLY A 183 11.30 -14.74 4.65
CA GLY A 183 12.60 -14.74 3.96
C GLY A 183 13.12 -13.32 3.66
N ALA A 184 13.63 -13.11 2.45
CA ALA A 184 14.31 -11.87 2.05
C ALA A 184 13.41 -10.62 2.05
N ASP A 185 12.10 -10.82 2.12
CA ASP A 185 11.11 -9.75 2.05
C ASP A 185 10.40 -9.47 3.38
N ALA A 186 10.81 -10.16 4.46
CA ALA A 186 10.31 -9.90 5.81
C ALA A 186 10.84 -8.57 6.36
N GLY A 187 9.91 -7.66 6.68
CA GLY A 187 10.15 -6.35 7.30
C GLY A 187 11.20 -5.47 6.65
N LYS A 188 10.93 -5.12 5.39
CA LYS A 188 11.64 -4.06 4.68
C LYS A 188 11.36 -2.71 5.33
N ASP A 189 12.42 -1.93 5.55
CA ASP A 189 12.31 -0.52 5.94
C ASP A 189 12.40 0.39 4.71
N TYR A 190 11.24 0.84 4.26
CA TYR A 190 11.11 1.78 3.15
C TYR A 190 11.53 3.22 3.50
N ASN A 191 11.95 3.48 4.74
CA ASN A 191 12.57 4.73 5.15
C ASN A 191 14.12 4.66 5.12
N ASP A 192 14.72 3.48 4.93
CA ASP A 192 16.18 3.34 4.91
C ASP A 192 16.78 3.93 3.62
N ALA A 193 17.42 5.09 3.79
CA ALA A 193 18.09 5.82 2.73
C ALA A 193 19.23 5.03 2.07
N ASN A 194 19.87 4.13 2.84
CA ASN A 194 21.10 3.44 2.50
C ASN A 194 20.87 1.96 2.13
N SER A 195 19.62 1.50 2.13
CA SER A 195 19.29 0.13 1.78
C SER A 195 19.77 -0.22 0.38
N THR A 196 20.35 -1.42 0.25
CA THR A 196 20.70 -2.03 -1.03
C THR A 196 19.59 -2.96 -1.56
N ASP A 197 18.48 -3.09 -0.82
CA ASP A 197 17.35 -3.90 -1.24
C ASP A 197 16.63 -3.28 -2.43
N ASN A 198 16.33 -4.11 -3.43
CA ASN A 198 15.71 -3.66 -4.67
C ASN A 198 14.33 -3.03 -4.45
N PHE A 199 13.49 -3.63 -3.60
CA PHE A 199 12.14 -3.13 -3.34
C PHE A 199 12.17 -1.87 -2.49
N VAL A 200 13.09 -1.78 -1.51
CA VAL A 200 13.30 -0.54 -0.75
C VAL A 200 13.72 0.59 -1.67
N GLY A 201 14.72 0.36 -2.54
CA GLY A 201 15.16 1.33 -3.52
C GLY A 201 14.05 1.74 -4.50
N TYR A 202 13.29 0.77 -5.00
CA TYR A 202 12.16 0.96 -5.92
C TYR A 202 11.03 1.81 -5.30
N LEU A 203 10.47 1.41 -4.16
CA LEU A 203 9.30 2.10 -3.60
C LEU A 203 9.67 3.53 -3.21
N ARG A 204 10.87 3.73 -2.66
CA ARG A 204 11.41 5.08 -2.41
C ARG A 204 11.54 5.89 -3.69
N ALA A 205 12.17 5.35 -4.73
CA ALA A 205 12.35 6.04 -6.00
C ALA A 205 11.03 6.46 -6.65
N ASP A 206 10.05 5.56 -6.70
CA ASP A 206 8.75 5.83 -7.30
C ASP A 206 7.98 6.90 -6.50
N THR A 207 7.89 6.73 -5.18
CA THR A 207 7.16 7.66 -4.30
C THR A 207 7.80 9.06 -4.28
N ASP A 208 9.13 9.14 -4.20
CA ASP A 208 9.87 10.41 -4.28
C ASP A 208 9.70 11.06 -5.67
N THR A 209 9.70 10.28 -6.75
CA THR A 209 9.53 10.79 -8.13
C THR A 209 8.10 11.28 -8.37
N VAL A 210 7.08 10.57 -7.89
CA VAL A 210 5.68 11.02 -7.94
C VAL A 210 5.54 12.38 -7.25
N ARG A 211 6.11 12.52 -6.05
CA ARG A 211 6.08 13.77 -5.29
C ARG A 211 6.82 14.89 -6.03
N GLU A 212 8.05 14.63 -6.50
CA GLU A 212 8.89 15.59 -7.23
C GLU A 212 8.18 16.13 -8.47
N LEU A 213 7.48 15.25 -9.19
CA LEU A 213 6.81 15.59 -10.45
C LEU A 213 5.37 16.10 -10.26
N GLY A 214 4.85 16.11 -9.03
CA GLY A 214 3.48 16.54 -8.71
C GLY A 214 2.41 15.63 -9.30
N MET A 215 2.70 14.33 -9.38
CA MET A 215 1.80 13.31 -9.95
C MET A 215 0.80 12.79 -8.89
N GLY A 216 -0.34 12.26 -9.36
CA GLY A 216 -1.20 11.43 -8.52
C GLY A 216 -0.68 10.00 -8.45
N ALA A 217 -1.03 9.24 -7.41
CA ALA A 217 -0.69 7.82 -7.32
C ALA A 217 -1.77 6.99 -6.61
N VAL A 218 -1.94 5.74 -7.03
CA VAL A 218 -2.83 4.73 -6.45
C VAL A 218 -2.01 3.48 -6.15
N TYR A 219 -1.89 3.15 -4.85
CA TYR A 219 -1.14 1.99 -4.42
C TYR A 219 -1.99 0.71 -4.58
N TRP A 220 -1.37 -0.36 -5.07
CA TRP A 220 -2.02 -1.65 -5.27
C TRP A 220 -1.32 -2.81 -4.53
N PRO A 221 -2.07 -3.64 -3.77
CA PRO A 221 -3.40 -3.38 -3.25
C PRO A 221 -3.33 -2.66 -1.89
N ALA A 222 -4.28 -1.75 -1.60
CA ALA A 222 -4.42 -1.23 -0.24
C ALA A 222 -4.90 -2.34 0.72
N ILE A 223 -5.90 -3.10 0.30
CA ILE A 223 -6.36 -4.33 0.93
C ILE A 223 -6.43 -5.36 -0.20
N GLY A 224 -5.79 -6.51 -0.05
CA GLY A 224 -5.79 -7.60 -1.02
C GLY A 224 -5.73 -8.93 -0.30
N GLY A 225 -5.99 -10.04 -0.99
CA GLY A 225 -6.02 -11.40 -0.43
C GLY A 225 -7.32 -12.12 -0.76
N LYS A 226 -7.28 -13.42 -1.06
CA LYS A 226 -8.49 -14.25 -1.12
C LYS A 226 -8.96 -14.45 0.32
N TYR A 227 -10.09 -13.87 0.71
CA TYR A 227 -10.72 -13.94 2.07
C TYR A 227 -11.00 -15.37 2.60
N GLN A 228 -10.50 -16.41 1.93
CA GLN A 228 -10.79 -17.82 2.22
C GLN A 228 -9.53 -18.68 2.39
N GLU A 229 -8.32 -18.10 2.33
CA GLU A 229 -7.06 -18.82 2.53
C GLU A 229 -6.15 -18.03 3.46
N TYR A 230 -5.95 -18.53 4.68
CA TYR A 230 -5.02 -17.93 5.64
C TYR A 230 -3.56 -18.11 5.18
N PRO A 231 -2.72 -17.05 5.20
CA PRO A 231 -3.07 -15.68 5.55
C PRO A 231 -3.94 -14.98 4.49
N ASP A 232 -5.08 -14.40 4.92
CA ASP A 232 -6.09 -13.73 4.08
C ASP A 232 -5.62 -12.35 3.55
N HIS A 233 -4.33 -12.21 3.21
CA HIS A 233 -3.81 -10.95 2.70
C HIS A 233 -2.83 -11.13 1.53
N ASP A 234 -2.90 -10.22 0.57
CA ASP A 234 -1.98 -10.14 -0.56
C ASP A 234 -0.58 -9.73 -0.07
N TYR A 235 0.45 -10.24 -0.74
CA TYR A 235 1.85 -9.95 -0.46
C TYR A 235 2.18 -8.44 -0.44
N TYR A 236 1.50 -7.64 -1.26
CA TYR A 236 1.68 -6.19 -1.36
C TYR A 236 0.66 -5.41 -0.52
N SER A 237 -0.29 -6.06 0.17
CA SER A 237 -1.35 -5.35 0.89
C SER A 237 -0.82 -4.40 1.99
N LEU A 238 -1.20 -3.12 1.93
CA LEU A 238 -0.87 -2.13 2.97
C LEU A 238 -1.49 -2.46 4.33
N PHE A 239 -2.69 -3.02 4.30
CA PHE A 239 -3.49 -3.33 5.48
C PHE A 239 -3.90 -4.80 5.49
N ASP A 240 -3.93 -5.41 6.66
CA ASP A 240 -4.68 -6.63 6.90
C ASP A 240 -6.10 -6.29 7.36
N LEU A 241 -7.07 -7.06 6.90
CA LEU A 241 -8.45 -6.98 7.35
C LEU A 241 -8.74 -8.17 8.25
N GLU A 242 -9.10 -7.89 9.50
CA GLU A 242 -9.45 -8.92 10.49
C GLU A 242 -10.91 -8.77 10.93
N GLY A 243 -11.45 -9.85 11.49
CA GLY A 243 -12.83 -9.89 11.98
C GLY A 243 -13.83 -10.47 10.99
N ARG A 244 -15.13 -10.36 11.31
CA ARG A 244 -16.23 -10.97 10.52
C ARG A 244 -17.48 -10.10 10.57
N GLY A 245 -18.27 -10.16 9.50
CA GLY A 245 -19.53 -9.41 9.39
C GLY A 245 -19.26 -7.90 9.42
N ALA A 246 -19.92 -7.19 10.35
CA ALA A 246 -19.74 -5.75 10.54
C ALA A 246 -18.63 -5.39 11.55
N ASN A 247 -18.09 -6.37 12.28
CA ASN A 247 -17.02 -6.15 13.25
C ASN A 247 -15.67 -6.43 12.59
N LEU A 248 -15.21 -5.45 11.80
CA LEU A 248 -13.97 -5.51 11.04
C LEU A 248 -12.95 -4.51 11.60
N THR A 249 -11.70 -4.93 11.67
CA THR A 249 -10.56 -4.08 12.05
C THR A 249 -9.51 -4.11 10.95
N LEU A 250 -8.84 -2.97 10.74
CA LEU A 250 -7.72 -2.86 9.81
C LEU A 250 -6.42 -2.72 10.62
N GLY A 251 -5.46 -3.61 10.40
CA GLY A 251 -4.10 -3.44 10.92
C GLY A 251 -3.15 -2.96 9.82
N ILE A 252 -2.08 -2.29 10.24
CA ILE A 252 -1.03 -1.82 9.32
C ILE A 252 0.03 -2.91 9.17
N ARG A 253 0.33 -3.27 7.92
CA ARG A 253 1.27 -4.34 7.57
C ARG A 253 2.73 -3.91 7.61
N ASN A 254 3.00 -2.68 7.18
CA ASN A 254 4.33 -2.08 7.21
C ASN A 254 4.22 -0.56 7.31
N ILE A 255 4.63 0.00 8.45
CA ILE A 255 4.50 1.45 8.70
C ILE A 255 5.42 2.25 7.77
N SER A 256 6.64 1.78 7.51
CA SER A 256 7.56 2.46 6.57
C SER A 256 7.01 2.45 5.13
N GLY A 257 6.26 1.42 4.76
CA GLY A 257 5.56 1.34 3.48
C GLY A 257 4.42 2.36 3.37
N ILE A 258 3.59 2.48 4.42
CA ILE A 258 2.57 3.53 4.54
C ILE A 258 3.21 4.92 4.44
N ASP A 259 4.35 5.14 5.09
CA ASP A 259 5.11 6.40 5.02
C ASP A 259 5.55 6.73 3.60
N ALA A 260 6.07 5.76 2.85
CA ALA A 260 6.46 5.94 1.46
C ALA A 260 5.27 6.34 0.59
N VAL A 261 4.13 5.66 0.76
CA VAL A 261 2.91 6.00 0.01
C VAL A 261 2.38 7.40 0.38
N LYS A 262 2.37 7.76 1.67
CA LYS A 262 2.01 9.12 2.12
C LYS A 262 2.93 10.19 1.54
N ARG A 263 4.24 9.91 1.44
CA ARG A 263 5.23 10.80 0.78
C ARG A 263 4.86 11.07 -0.67
N ALA A 264 4.47 10.04 -1.43
CA ALA A 264 4.03 10.21 -2.81
C ALA A 264 2.87 11.23 -2.93
N TRP A 265 1.95 11.22 -1.97
CA TRP A 265 0.81 12.13 -1.92
C TRP A 265 1.12 13.52 -1.33
N GLY A 266 2.39 13.84 -1.10
CA GLY A 266 2.83 15.13 -0.58
C GLY A 266 2.64 15.29 0.92
N ALA A 267 2.30 14.23 1.66
CA ALA A 267 2.34 14.22 3.11
C ALA A 267 3.74 13.79 3.56
N ASP A 268 4.35 14.56 4.45
CA ASP A 268 5.56 14.08 5.13
C ASP A 268 5.21 12.86 5.99
N PRO A 269 6.12 11.87 6.13
CA PRO A 269 5.89 10.74 7.03
C PRO A 269 5.52 11.30 8.39
N GLY A 270 4.33 10.93 8.84
CA GLY A 270 3.73 11.49 10.04
C GLY A 270 4.09 10.65 11.25
N SER A 271 3.92 11.23 12.42
CA SER A 271 3.86 10.46 13.65
C SER A 271 2.62 9.57 13.65
N HIS A 272 2.77 8.25 13.83
CA HIS A 272 1.65 7.31 13.91
C HIS A 272 1.41 6.92 15.36
N THR A 273 0.29 7.35 15.94
CA THR A 273 -0.10 6.97 17.30
C THR A 273 -1.02 5.77 17.25
N SER A 274 -0.66 4.71 17.97
CA SER A 274 -1.45 3.49 18.07
C SER A 274 -1.27 2.84 19.44
N ILE A 275 -2.18 1.93 19.74
CA ILE A 275 -1.98 0.99 20.85
C ILE A 275 -1.22 -0.21 20.28
N LEU A 276 -0.19 -0.68 20.99
CA LEU A 276 0.59 -1.87 20.60
C LEU A 276 0.13 -3.09 21.39
N ARG A 277 -0.59 -4.00 20.72
CA ARG A 277 -1.10 -5.25 21.29
C ARG A 277 -0.13 -6.38 21.07
N ASN A 278 0.26 -7.07 22.13
CA ASN A 278 1.09 -8.27 22.04
C ASN A 278 0.23 -9.47 21.62
N ALA A 279 0.72 -10.31 20.70
CA ALA A 279 -0.03 -11.46 20.22
C ALA A 279 -0.18 -12.56 21.30
N ASP A 280 0.72 -12.61 22.30
CA ASP A 280 0.58 -13.46 23.48
C ASP A 280 -0.35 -12.80 24.53
N GLY A 281 -1.59 -13.25 24.54
CA GLY A 281 -2.61 -12.83 25.52
C GLY A 281 -3.34 -11.52 25.19
N ASN A 282 -3.04 -10.86 24.06
CA ASN A 282 -3.71 -9.65 23.56
C ASN A 282 -3.65 -8.41 24.49
N GLY A 283 -2.79 -8.43 25.50
CA GLY A 283 -2.50 -7.26 26.34
C GLY A 283 -1.71 -6.18 25.59
N CYS A 284 -1.62 -4.99 26.16
CA CYS A 284 -1.03 -3.81 25.52
C CYS A 284 0.29 -3.37 26.13
N LEU A 285 1.19 -2.85 25.30
CA LEU A 285 2.41 -2.18 25.74
C LEU A 285 2.04 -0.99 26.62
N ASP A 286 2.45 -1.03 27.86
CA ASP A 286 1.94 -0.17 28.93
C ASP A 286 3.09 0.37 29.78
N VAL A 287 3.05 1.68 30.06
CA VAL A 287 3.89 2.27 31.11
C VAL A 287 3.20 2.02 32.47
N PRO A 288 3.80 1.22 33.38
CA PRO A 288 3.15 0.81 34.61
C PRO A 288 2.75 2.00 35.48
N TYR A 289 1.57 1.90 36.10
CA TYR A 289 1.02 2.90 37.03
C TYR A 289 0.90 4.31 36.44
N VAL A 290 0.85 4.45 35.10
CA VAL A 290 0.83 5.75 34.41
C VAL A 290 2.04 6.62 34.82
N SER A 291 3.18 5.98 35.14
CA SER A 291 4.37 6.69 35.57
C SER A 291 4.95 7.56 34.45
N HIS A 292 5.51 8.71 34.81
CA HIS A 292 6.29 9.58 33.93
C HIS A 292 7.81 9.47 34.22
N ASP A 293 8.21 8.56 35.11
CA ASP A 293 9.61 8.27 35.39
C ASP A 293 10.18 7.29 34.36
N ASN A 294 11.47 6.97 34.49
CA ASN A 294 12.11 5.94 33.69
C ASN A 294 11.82 4.57 34.32
N VAL A 295 10.84 3.87 33.76
CA VAL A 295 10.36 2.58 34.27
C VAL A 295 10.34 1.53 33.17
N GLN A 296 10.64 0.28 33.52
CA GLN A 296 10.49 -0.84 32.59
C GLN A 296 9.02 -1.01 32.21
N VAL A 297 8.73 -1.06 30.92
CA VAL A 297 7.36 -1.22 30.42
C VAL A 297 6.89 -2.67 30.55
N GLN A 298 5.59 -2.87 30.43
CA GLN A 298 4.95 -4.18 30.58
C GLN A 298 3.91 -4.42 29.49
N VAL A 299 3.46 -5.67 29.41
CA VAL A 299 2.21 -6.01 28.73
C VAL A 299 1.11 -6.06 29.77
N TYR A 300 0.15 -5.14 29.68
CA TYR A 300 -1.00 -5.07 30.58
C TYR A 300 -2.26 -5.61 29.90
N ASP A 301 -2.95 -6.55 30.55
CA ASP A 301 -4.08 -7.29 29.95
C ASP A 301 -5.24 -6.39 29.50
N GLN A 302 -5.36 -5.17 30.06
CA GLN A 302 -6.37 -4.21 29.67
C GLN A 302 -5.82 -3.13 28.75
N CYS A 303 -6.33 -3.11 27.52
CA CYS A 303 -6.05 -2.09 26.54
C CYS A 303 -7.10 -0.97 26.64
N SER A 304 -6.86 -0.04 27.56
CA SER A 304 -7.80 1.04 27.92
C SER A 304 -7.75 2.24 26.98
N GLY A 305 -6.67 2.38 26.20
CA GLY A 305 -6.40 3.58 25.39
C GLY A 305 -5.93 4.78 26.22
N GLY A 306 -5.56 4.56 27.49
CA GLY A 306 -4.93 5.59 28.32
C GLY A 306 -3.64 6.15 27.70
N ALA A 307 -3.26 7.37 28.10
CA ALA A 307 -2.09 8.05 27.54
C ALA A 307 -0.77 7.25 27.72
N ASN A 308 -0.71 6.37 28.72
CA ASN A 308 0.41 5.46 29.01
C ASN A 308 0.46 4.21 28.10
N GLN A 309 -0.53 4.03 27.22
CA GLN A 309 -0.62 2.96 26.23
C GLN A 309 -0.66 3.49 24.78
N GLN A 310 -0.63 4.81 24.62
CA GLN A 310 -0.61 5.46 23.31
C GLN A 310 0.84 5.69 22.89
N TRP A 311 1.31 4.83 21.99
CA TRP A 311 2.67 4.88 21.47
C TRP A 311 2.67 5.52 20.08
N THR A 312 3.47 6.57 19.95
CA THR A 312 3.61 7.34 18.73
C THR A 312 4.95 7.01 18.06
N LEU A 313 4.91 6.27 16.95
CA LEU A 313 6.07 6.08 16.09
C LEU A 313 6.37 7.37 15.34
N THR A 314 7.55 7.94 15.55
CA THR A 314 8.01 9.15 14.86
C THR A 314 8.68 8.81 13.53
N PRO A 315 8.83 9.79 12.61
CA PRO A 315 9.57 9.59 11.36
C PRO A 315 11.05 9.23 11.57
N SER A 316 11.62 9.55 12.73
CA SER A 316 12.98 9.16 13.13
C SER A 316 13.08 7.71 13.63
N GLY A 317 11.97 6.98 13.68
CA GLY A 317 11.88 5.60 14.16
C GLY A 317 11.74 5.47 15.67
N GLN A 318 11.52 6.57 16.42
CA GLN A 318 11.33 6.50 17.87
C GLN A 318 9.89 6.12 18.21
N LEU A 319 9.69 5.27 19.20
CA LEU A 319 8.38 5.05 19.81
C LEU A 319 8.26 5.95 21.03
N THR A 320 7.42 6.98 20.95
CA THR A 320 7.23 7.95 22.03
C THR A 320 5.92 7.73 22.77
N VAL A 321 5.84 8.16 24.02
CA VAL A 321 4.62 8.10 24.86
C VAL A 321 4.39 9.45 25.55
N TYR A 322 3.16 9.70 26.00
CA TYR A 322 2.74 10.96 26.63
C TYR A 322 2.99 12.20 25.76
N GLY A 323 2.70 12.11 24.47
CA GLY A 323 2.86 13.24 23.55
C GLY A 323 4.32 13.62 23.27
N GLY A 324 5.25 12.67 23.37
CA GLY A 324 6.65 12.87 23.01
C GLY A 324 7.60 13.12 24.18
N THR A 325 7.12 13.11 25.43
CA THR A 325 7.98 13.41 26.59
C THR A 325 8.92 12.25 26.95
N LYS A 326 8.56 11.02 26.59
CA LYS A 326 9.35 9.81 26.83
C LYS A 326 9.43 8.95 25.58
N CYS A 327 10.52 8.21 25.47
CA CYS A 327 10.81 7.27 24.40
C CYS A 327 10.92 5.84 24.96
N LEU A 328 10.46 4.87 24.18
CA LEU A 328 10.76 3.46 24.39
C LEU A 328 12.26 3.24 24.17
N ASP A 329 12.95 2.74 25.18
CA ASP A 329 14.40 2.72 25.26
C ASP A 329 14.88 1.32 25.64
N ALA A 330 15.79 0.76 24.85
CA ALA A 330 16.60 -0.38 25.29
C ALA A 330 17.68 0.14 26.26
N TYR A 331 17.48 -0.14 27.55
CA TYR A 331 18.23 0.52 28.60
C TYR A 331 19.73 0.34 28.47
N ARG A 332 20.45 1.44 28.75
CA ARG A 332 21.91 1.52 28.77
C ARG A 332 22.55 1.10 27.45
N GLU A 333 21.86 1.35 26.33
CA GLU A 333 22.31 0.96 24.99
C GLU A 333 22.59 -0.55 24.88
N GLY A 334 21.84 -1.36 25.65
CA GLY A 334 22.03 -2.80 25.72
C GLY A 334 21.70 -3.51 24.39
N THR A 335 22.53 -4.48 24.03
CA THR A 335 22.43 -5.23 22.77
C THR A 335 22.32 -6.75 22.97
N SER A 336 22.09 -7.20 24.21
CA SER A 336 21.99 -8.61 24.57
C SER A 336 20.55 -9.01 24.96
N ASN A 337 20.27 -10.32 24.91
CA ASN A 337 19.04 -10.87 25.48
C ASN A 337 18.88 -10.44 26.95
N ALA A 338 17.62 -10.27 27.37
CA ALA A 338 17.22 -9.77 28.68
C ALA A 338 17.62 -8.30 28.98
N THR A 339 18.05 -7.53 27.97
CA THR A 339 18.15 -6.07 28.13
C THR A 339 16.76 -5.52 28.43
N GLU A 340 16.60 -4.84 29.56
CA GLU A 340 15.34 -4.21 29.94
C GLU A 340 14.93 -3.14 28.92
N VAL A 341 13.64 -3.13 28.56
CA VAL A 341 13.06 -2.08 27.72
C VAL A 341 12.11 -1.25 28.56
N GLY A 342 12.28 0.07 28.55
CA GLY A 342 11.53 0.97 29.41
C GLY A 342 11.30 2.34 28.79
N THR A 343 10.78 3.26 29.59
CA THR A 343 10.70 4.69 29.23
C THR A 343 12.01 5.39 29.58
N TYR A 344 12.49 6.25 28.69
CA TYR A 344 13.61 7.16 28.96
C TYR A 344 13.39 8.52 28.30
N ASP A 345 14.17 9.52 28.69
CA ASP A 345 14.16 10.81 28.02
C ASP A 345 14.60 10.65 26.55
N CYS A 346 13.86 11.26 25.64
CA CYS A 346 14.12 11.12 24.21
C CYS A 346 15.46 11.77 23.82
N SER A 347 16.39 10.98 23.30
CA SER A 347 17.73 11.40 22.89
C SER A 347 17.96 11.30 21.38
N GLY A 348 17.14 10.53 20.66
CA GLY A 348 17.32 10.25 19.23
C GLY A 348 18.40 9.22 18.91
N GLN A 349 18.98 8.58 19.93
CA GLN A 349 19.95 7.50 19.80
C GLN A 349 19.31 6.22 19.25
N ASN A 350 20.13 5.31 18.70
CA ASN A 350 19.65 4.10 18.04
C ASN A 350 19.00 3.09 19.00
N ASN A 351 19.33 3.12 20.31
CA ASN A 351 18.69 2.29 21.34
C ASN A 351 17.22 2.69 21.60
N GLN A 352 16.80 3.86 21.11
CA GLN A 352 15.42 4.36 21.17
C GLN A 352 14.69 4.26 19.83
N LYS A 353 15.34 3.67 18.81
CA LYS A 353 14.75 3.52 17.48
C LYS A 353 14.31 2.08 17.28
N TRP A 354 13.12 1.94 16.71
CA TRP A 354 12.41 0.70 16.55
C TRP A 354 11.89 0.58 15.13
N MET A 355 11.95 -0.63 14.61
CA MET A 355 11.50 -0.95 13.27
C MET A 355 10.40 -2.01 13.35
N PHE A 356 9.30 -1.75 12.66
CA PHE A 356 8.14 -2.64 12.60
C PHE A 356 8.31 -3.58 11.42
N TYR A 357 8.28 -4.88 11.69
CA TYR A 357 8.39 -5.93 10.69
C TYR A 357 7.01 -6.51 10.42
N SER A 358 6.83 -6.95 9.19
CA SER A 358 5.58 -7.56 8.73
C SER A 358 5.29 -8.94 9.31
N ASP A 359 6.28 -9.57 9.93
CA ASP A 359 6.11 -10.79 10.74
C ASP A 359 5.49 -10.49 12.12
N GLY A 360 5.14 -9.24 12.37
CA GLY A 360 4.59 -8.73 13.63
C GLY A 360 5.67 -8.33 14.63
N THR A 361 6.95 -8.60 14.39
CA THR A 361 7.99 -8.22 15.34
C THR A 361 8.28 -6.73 15.29
N ILE A 362 8.60 -6.15 16.45
CA ILE A 362 9.19 -4.81 16.56
C ILE A 362 10.63 -5.04 16.97
N ARG A 363 11.61 -4.51 16.23
CA ARG A 363 13.04 -4.77 16.49
C ARG A 363 13.79 -3.48 16.79
N SER A 364 14.71 -3.56 17.74
CA SER A 364 15.63 -2.47 18.06
C SER A 364 16.56 -2.21 16.89
N VAL A 365 16.66 -0.96 16.44
CA VAL A 365 17.57 -0.56 15.37
C VAL A 365 19.03 -0.73 15.79
N GLN A 366 19.35 -0.60 17.09
CA GLN A 366 20.72 -0.75 17.59
C GLN A 366 21.21 -2.20 17.57
N SER A 367 20.36 -3.14 17.99
CA SER A 367 20.78 -4.53 18.25
C SER A 367 20.23 -5.55 17.25
N GLY A 368 19.16 -5.21 16.53
CA GLY A 368 18.38 -6.15 15.72
C GLY A 368 17.54 -7.13 16.54
N LEU A 369 17.56 -7.07 17.87
CA LEU A 369 16.76 -7.92 18.76
C LEU A 369 15.29 -7.48 18.80
N CYS A 370 14.42 -8.43 19.07
CA CYS A 370 12.98 -8.25 19.13
C CYS A 370 12.55 -7.65 20.47
N LEU A 371 11.55 -6.77 20.43
CA LEU A 371 10.73 -6.34 21.55
C LEU A 371 9.93 -7.55 22.04
N ASP A 372 10.28 -8.05 23.21
CA ASP A 372 9.83 -9.34 23.73
C ASP A 372 9.09 -9.16 25.05
N LYS A 373 7.90 -9.75 25.17
CA LYS A 373 7.22 -9.93 26.45
C LYS A 373 7.84 -11.14 27.16
N ASP A 374 8.50 -10.89 28.28
CA ASP A 374 8.95 -11.96 29.17
C ASP A 374 7.73 -12.72 29.71
N LEU A 375 7.65 -14.02 29.40
CA LEU A 375 6.55 -14.89 29.80
C LEU A 375 6.46 -15.11 31.32
N ALA A 376 7.55 -14.88 32.07
CA ALA A 376 7.56 -15.04 33.52
C ALA A 376 7.02 -13.81 34.25
N THR A 377 7.30 -12.61 33.73
CA THR A 377 7.04 -11.35 34.45
C THR A 377 6.03 -10.44 33.74
N SER A 378 5.72 -10.71 32.47
CA SER A 378 5.02 -9.80 31.56
C SER A 378 5.70 -8.44 31.36
N LYS A 379 6.96 -8.30 31.78
CA LYS A 379 7.79 -7.13 31.48
C LYS A 379 8.39 -7.24 30.08
N VAL A 380 8.74 -6.10 29.51
CA VAL A 380 9.32 -6.06 28.17
C VAL A 380 10.83 -5.99 28.22
N GLN A 381 11.46 -6.76 27.34
CA GLN A 381 12.89 -6.91 27.21
C GLN A 381 13.30 -7.01 25.73
N LEU A 382 14.60 -6.97 25.46
CA LEU A 382 15.15 -7.44 24.19
C LEU A 382 15.40 -8.94 24.25
N TRP A 383 15.05 -9.63 23.18
CA TRP A 383 15.38 -11.03 23.01
C TRP A 383 15.65 -11.37 21.54
N SER A 384 16.44 -12.42 21.33
CA SER A 384 16.71 -12.95 19.99
C SER A 384 15.39 -13.26 19.29
N CYS A 385 15.22 -12.79 18.06
CA CYS A 385 13.99 -13.00 17.32
C CYS A 385 13.83 -14.48 16.96
N TRP A 386 12.75 -15.12 17.42
CA TRP A 386 12.45 -16.53 17.15
C TRP A 386 11.02 -16.76 16.64
N GLY A 387 10.23 -15.69 16.48
CA GLY A 387 8.89 -15.75 15.90
C GLY A 387 7.80 -16.20 16.86
N GLY A 388 8.09 -16.25 18.16
CA GLY A 388 7.10 -16.48 19.21
C GLY A 388 6.05 -15.39 19.29
N ASP A 389 4.83 -15.73 19.71
CA ASP A 389 3.72 -14.77 19.79
C ASP A 389 3.98 -13.67 20.84
N ASN A 390 4.80 -13.95 21.84
CA ASN A 390 5.26 -12.98 22.83
C ASN A 390 6.21 -11.90 22.24
N GLN A 391 6.68 -12.08 21.00
CA GLN A 391 7.50 -11.10 20.25
C GLN A 391 6.73 -10.39 19.13
N LYS A 392 5.45 -10.75 18.92
CA LYS A 392 4.62 -10.18 17.86
C LYS A 392 3.69 -9.12 18.44
N TRP A 393 3.55 -8.03 17.70
CA TRP A 393 2.83 -6.84 18.07
C TRP A 393 1.95 -6.38 16.92
N LYS A 394 0.74 -5.93 17.23
CA LYS A 394 -0.18 -5.33 16.27
C LYS A 394 -0.51 -3.91 16.71
N THR A 395 -0.58 -3.01 15.74
CA THR A 395 -1.15 -1.67 15.93
C THR A 395 -2.68 -1.79 15.89
N SER A 396 -3.38 -1.10 16.79
CA SER A 396 -4.85 -1.03 16.82
C SER A 396 -5.37 0.37 17.03
#